data_AF-A0AAV2A5N5-F1
#
_entry.id   AF-A0AAV2A5N5-F1
#
_cell.length_a   1.000
_cell.length_b   1.000
_cell.length_c   1.000
_cell.angle_alpha   90.00
_cell.angle_beta   90.00
_cell.angle_gamma   90.00
#
_symmetry.space_group_name_H-M   'P 1'
#
loop_
_entity.id
_entity.type
_entity.pdbx_description
1 polymer ?
#
loop_
_entity_poly.entity_id
_entity_poly.type
_entity_poly.pdbx_seq_one_letter_code
_entity_poly.pdbx_strand_id
1 'polypeptide(L)'
;MAADLGVGVMVALRVIVGAAQGVNSASMYAMFSRWAPTHERSRLLSICTIGQHVGTIITMPTSGFLIQYNVGGGWPSVFYLFGLIGCLWFVFWVFLVYNTPAEHPRISKAELVYIQQHLPQTSAERKSRPIPWGKIVRSRAVWAVTVAKFAGTWGFTCLLTKLPAYLADVLHFPIQKNGLINASVYTAEIMAMFMSGCSSDYLRKKN
;
A
#
# COMPACT_ATOMS: atom_id res chain seq x y z
N MET A 1 28.48 -4.10 -6.19
CA MET A 1 28.24 -5.56 -6.11
C MET A 1 27.05 -6.02 -6.96
N ALA A 2 25.77 -5.65 -6.69
CA ALA A 2 24.66 -6.09 -7.56
C ALA A 2 24.61 -5.37 -8.94
N ALA A 3 25.22 -4.19 -9.07
CA ALA A 3 25.34 -3.48 -10.34
C ALA A 3 26.44 -4.08 -11.25
N ASP A 4 27.40 -4.82 -10.67
CA ASP A 4 28.55 -5.39 -11.39
C ASP A 4 28.31 -6.84 -11.85
N LEU A 5 27.24 -7.48 -11.35
CA LEU A 5 26.87 -8.89 -11.60
C LEU A 5 25.98 -9.09 -12.84
N GLY A 6 25.75 -8.03 -13.63
CA GLY A 6 25.02 -8.09 -14.90
C GLY A 6 23.51 -7.84 -14.79
N VAL A 7 22.93 -7.41 -15.90
CA VAL A 7 21.51 -6.99 -16.02
C VAL A 7 20.53 -8.09 -15.56
N GLY A 8 20.88 -9.37 -15.76
CA GLY A 8 20.03 -10.50 -15.35
C GLY A 8 19.76 -10.57 -13.84
N VAL A 9 20.76 -10.28 -13.01
CA VAL A 9 20.61 -10.28 -11.55
C VAL A 9 19.72 -9.12 -11.08
N MET A 10 19.87 -7.95 -11.70
CA MET A 10 18.99 -6.79 -11.45
C MET A 10 17.53 -7.10 -11.78
N VAL A 11 17.27 -7.77 -12.90
CA VAL A 11 15.91 -8.20 -13.28
C VAL A 11 15.36 -9.20 -12.27
N ALA A 12 16.12 -10.23 -11.90
CA ALA A 12 15.68 -11.23 -10.92
C ALA A 12 15.36 -10.59 -9.56
N LEU A 13 16.23 -9.71 -9.06
CA LEU A 13 16.00 -8.97 -7.81
C LEU A 13 14.75 -8.09 -7.90
N ARG A 14 14.51 -7.43 -9.03
CA ARG A 14 13.29 -6.62 -9.23
C ARG A 14 12.03 -7.47 -9.22
N VAL A 15 12.06 -8.66 -9.80
CA VAL A 15 10.94 -9.60 -9.76
C VAL A 15 10.65 -10.04 -8.32
N ILE A 16 11.69 -10.38 -7.55
CA ILE A 16 11.55 -10.78 -6.14
C ILE A 16 10.95 -9.64 -5.31
N VAL A 17 11.47 -8.42 -5.46
CA VAL A 17 10.95 -7.25 -4.74
C VAL A 17 9.49 -6.97 -5.12
N GLY A 18 9.14 -7.06 -6.41
CA GLY A 18 7.77 -6.89 -6.88
C GLY A 18 6.82 -7.94 -6.30
N ALA A 19 7.23 -9.21 -6.28
CA ALA A 19 6.45 -10.28 -5.67
C ALA A 19 6.24 -10.06 -4.16
N ALA A 20 7.29 -9.67 -3.44
CA ALA A 20 7.21 -9.38 -2.01
C ALA A 20 6.29 -8.18 -1.71
N GLN A 21 6.39 -7.10 -2.48
CA GLN A 21 5.53 -5.92 -2.33
C GLN A 21 4.05 -6.23 -2.61
N GLY A 22 3.75 -7.10 -3.59
CA GLY A 22 2.38 -7.49 -3.92
C GLY A 22 1.65 -8.19 -2.76
N VAL A 23 2.39 -8.96 -1.96
CA VAL A 23 1.82 -9.67 -0.79
C VAL A 23 1.53 -8.70 0.36
N ASN A 24 2.26 -7.59 0.47
CA ASN A 24 2.16 -6.67 1.61
C ASN A 24 0.74 -6.14 1.84
N SER A 25 0.08 -5.64 0.78
CA SER A 25 -1.28 -5.10 0.91
C SER A 25 -2.28 -6.20 1.31
N ALA A 26 -2.18 -7.39 0.73
CA ALA A 26 -3.06 -8.51 1.05
C ALA A 26 -2.91 -8.96 2.51
N SER A 27 -1.66 -9.10 2.98
CA SER A 27 -1.33 -9.43 4.37
C SER A 27 -1.86 -8.38 5.34
N MET A 28 -1.74 -7.09 5.01
CA MET A 28 -2.27 -6.00 5.82
C MET A 28 -3.79 -6.10 5.98
N TYR A 29 -4.52 -6.30 4.87
CA TYR A 29 -5.98 -6.47 4.93
C TYR A 29 -6.39 -7.73 5.70
N ALA A 30 -5.63 -8.82 5.60
CA ALA A 30 -5.87 -10.06 6.32
C ALA A 30 -5.64 -9.88 7.83
N MET A 31 -4.56 -9.23 8.22
CA MET A 31 -4.25 -8.94 9.63
C MET A 31 -5.33 -8.05 10.25
N PHE A 32 -5.69 -6.94 9.60
CA PHE A 32 -6.76 -6.08 10.10
C PHE A 32 -8.14 -6.73 10.11
N SER A 33 -8.40 -7.72 9.24
CA SER A 33 -9.67 -8.45 9.31
C SER A 33 -9.84 -9.26 10.60
N ARG A 34 -8.75 -9.59 11.29
CA ARG A 34 -8.74 -10.34 12.56
C ARG A 34 -8.59 -9.45 13.79
N TRP A 35 -7.96 -8.30 13.63
CA TRP A 35 -7.58 -7.41 14.73
C TRP A 35 -8.45 -6.14 14.83
N ALA A 36 -9.01 -5.66 13.72
CA ALA A 36 -9.76 -4.41 13.69
C ALA A 36 -11.28 -4.64 13.66
N PRO A 37 -12.04 -4.08 14.62
CA PRO A 37 -13.49 -3.96 14.52
C PRO A 37 -13.92 -3.28 13.22
N THR A 38 -15.11 -3.61 12.70
CA THR A 38 -15.58 -3.14 11.38
C THR A 38 -15.69 -1.62 11.27
N HIS A 39 -16.02 -0.92 12.35
CA HIS A 39 -16.11 0.55 12.36
C HIS A 39 -14.74 1.24 12.42
N GLU A 40 -13.74 0.60 13.04
CA GLU A 40 -12.38 1.16 13.19
C GLU A 40 -11.42 0.73 12.08
N ARG A 41 -11.75 -0.32 11.34
CA ARG A 41 -10.90 -0.90 10.29
C ARG A 41 -10.46 0.13 9.24
N SER A 42 -11.39 0.97 8.77
CA SER A 42 -11.05 2.01 7.79
C SER A 42 -10.04 3.02 8.35
N ARG A 43 -10.17 3.40 9.62
CA ARG A 43 -9.24 4.34 10.27
C ARG A 43 -7.83 3.75 10.40
N LEU A 44 -7.73 2.48 10.80
CA LEU A 44 -6.44 1.80 10.91
C LEU A 44 -5.74 1.64 9.55
N LEU A 45 -6.50 1.28 8.51
CA LEU A 45 -5.98 1.22 7.14
C LEU A 45 -5.50 2.59 6.63
N SER A 46 -6.23 3.66 6.93
CA SER A 46 -5.82 5.02 6.60
C SER A 46 -4.52 5.41 7.31
N ILE A 47 -4.37 5.08 8.61
CA ILE A 47 -3.13 5.33 9.36
C ILE A 47 -1.95 4.60 8.73
N CYS A 48 -2.10 3.33 8.35
CA CYS A 48 -1.05 2.59 7.65
C CYS A 48 -0.68 3.23 6.31
N THR A 49 -1.67 3.70 5.56
CA THR A 49 -1.46 4.36 4.27
C THR A 49 -0.70 5.68 4.44
N ILE A 50 -1.04 6.48 5.46
CA ILE A 50 -0.30 7.69 5.82
C ILE A 50 1.15 7.34 6.17
N GLY A 51 1.38 6.28 6.95
CA GLY A 51 2.72 5.80 7.28
C GLY A 51 3.57 5.47 6.04
N GLN A 52 2.98 4.85 5.02
CA GLN A 52 3.66 4.58 3.75
C GLN A 52 4.10 5.86 3.03
N HIS A 53 3.24 6.88 3.00
CA HIS A 53 3.57 8.18 2.39
C HIS A 53 4.66 8.92 3.17
N VAL A 54 4.55 8.96 4.51
CA VAL A 54 5.58 9.56 5.38
C VAL A 54 6.93 8.87 5.19
N GLY A 55 6.95 7.54 5.14
CA GLY A 55 8.17 6.78 4.86
C GLY A 55 8.81 7.17 3.53
N THR A 56 8.00 7.41 2.49
CA THR A 56 8.48 7.86 1.18
C THR A 56 9.07 9.27 1.24
N ILE A 57 8.40 10.19 1.95
CA ILE A 57 8.84 11.58 2.14
C ILE A 57 10.19 11.65 2.87
N ILE A 58 10.46 10.73 3.81
CA ILE A 58 11.74 10.66 4.51
C ILE A 58 12.80 9.96 3.62
N THR A 59 12.43 8.84 3.00
CA THR A 59 13.35 8.01 2.22
C THR A 59 13.94 8.77 1.04
N MET A 60 13.14 9.58 0.33
CA MET A 60 13.59 10.29 -0.87
C MET A 60 14.73 11.30 -0.59
N PRO A 61 14.59 12.30 0.29
CA PRO A 61 15.68 13.21 0.63
C PRO A 61 16.88 12.51 1.26
N THR A 62 16.65 11.53 2.15
CA THR A 62 17.75 10.77 2.76
C THR A 62 18.56 10.02 1.70
N SER A 63 17.89 9.36 0.75
CA SER A 63 18.60 8.69 -0.36
C SER A 63 19.38 9.69 -1.22
N GLY A 64 18.80 10.85 -1.55
CA GLY A 64 19.48 11.90 -2.31
C GLY A 64 20.72 12.44 -1.60
N PHE A 65 20.62 12.68 -0.29
CA PHE A 65 21.74 13.12 0.54
C PHE A 65 22.87 12.08 0.57
N LEU A 66 22.54 10.80 0.80
CA LEU A 66 23.53 9.71 0.85
C LEU A 66 24.31 9.59 -0.48
N ILE A 67 23.63 9.74 -1.61
CA ILE A 67 24.24 9.68 -2.94
C ILE A 67 25.11 10.91 -3.20
N GLN A 68 24.61 12.12 -2.92
CA GLN A 68 25.28 13.39 -3.23
C GLN A 68 26.60 13.55 -2.46
N TYR A 69 26.62 13.17 -1.18
CA TYR A 69 27.81 13.30 -0.33
C TYR A 69 28.71 12.06 -0.37
N ASN A 70 28.41 11.09 -1.25
CA ASN A 70 29.14 9.84 -1.44
C ASN A 70 29.41 9.07 -0.13
N VAL A 71 28.50 9.21 0.85
CA VAL A 71 28.67 8.64 2.19
C VAL A 71 28.56 7.12 2.09
N GLY A 72 29.58 6.39 2.55
CA GLY A 72 29.58 4.92 2.56
C GLY A 72 29.64 4.27 1.18
N GLY A 73 30.18 4.95 0.15
CA GLY A 73 30.37 4.41 -1.19
C GLY A 73 29.30 4.83 -2.22
N GLY A 74 28.49 5.86 -1.91
CA GLY A 74 27.53 6.44 -2.83
C GLY A 74 26.21 5.68 -2.89
N TRP A 75 25.70 5.39 -4.08
CA TRP A 75 24.41 4.71 -4.30
C TRP A 75 24.20 3.40 -3.50
N PRO A 76 25.20 2.51 -3.32
CA PRO A 76 25.04 1.28 -2.55
C PRO A 76 24.70 1.51 -1.07
N SER A 77 25.10 2.64 -0.46
CA SER A 77 24.90 2.90 0.97
C SER A 77 23.42 3.04 1.34
N VAL A 78 22.60 3.51 0.40
CA VAL A 78 21.14 3.60 0.54
C VAL A 78 20.53 2.22 0.82
N PHE A 79 20.97 1.19 0.09
CA PHE A 79 20.46 -0.17 0.27
C PHE A 79 20.89 -0.76 1.61
N TYR A 80 22.13 -0.48 2.05
CA TYR A 80 22.60 -0.95 3.35
C TYR A 80 21.86 -0.28 4.50
N LEU A 81 21.63 1.03 4.44
CA LEU A 81 20.91 1.77 5.47
C LEU A 81 19.46 1.30 5.60
N PHE A 82 18.69 1.32 4.50
CA PHE A 82 17.29 0.91 4.54
C PHE A 82 17.12 -0.59 4.74
N GLY A 83 18.07 -1.41 4.25
CA GLY A 83 18.12 -2.84 4.52
C GLY A 83 18.32 -3.13 6.02
N LEU A 84 19.26 -2.44 6.68
CA LEU A 84 19.50 -2.60 8.11
C LEU A 84 18.30 -2.15 8.95
N ILE A 85 17.72 -1.00 8.64
CA ILE A 85 16.51 -0.50 9.31
C ILE A 85 15.35 -1.49 9.13
N GLY A 86 15.18 -2.04 7.92
CA GLY A 86 14.19 -3.06 7.63
C GLY A 86 14.40 -4.35 8.41
N CYS A 87 15.63 -4.83 8.52
CA CYS A 87 15.97 -6.00 9.32
C CYS A 87 15.68 -5.77 10.81
N LEU A 88 16.08 -4.62 11.37
CA LEU A 88 15.78 -4.26 12.76
C LEU A 88 14.27 -4.21 13.01
N TRP A 89 13.53 -3.55 12.11
CA TRP A 89 12.07 -3.49 12.17
C TRP A 89 11.42 -4.88 12.11
N PHE A 90 11.93 -5.77 11.26
CA PHE A 90 11.46 -7.16 11.18
C PHE A 90 11.66 -7.91 12.51
N VAL A 91 12.82 -7.75 13.15
CA VAL A 91 13.06 -8.34 14.49
C VAL A 91 12.02 -7.82 15.48
N PHE A 92 11.79 -6.50 15.54
CA PHE A 92 10.74 -5.93 16.41
C PHE A 92 9.36 -6.49 16.08
N TRP A 93 9.03 -6.63 14.80
CA TRP A 93 7.73 -7.11 14.34
C TRP A 93 7.47 -8.55 14.79
N VAL A 94 8.47 -9.43 14.70
CA VAL A 94 8.36 -10.84 15.13
C VAL A 94 8.09 -10.95 16.63
N PHE A 95 8.61 -10.05 17.45
CA PHE A 95 8.38 -10.07 18.91
C PHE A 95 7.08 -9.37 19.34
N LEU A 96 6.64 -8.35 18.61
CA LEU A 96 5.46 -7.55 18.99
C LEU A 96 4.15 -8.03 18.37
N VAL A 97 4.17 -8.59 17.15
CA VAL A 97 2.95 -8.82 16.37
C VAL A 97 2.59 -10.29 16.31
N TYR A 98 1.35 -10.59 16.69
CA TYR A 98 0.79 -11.94 16.75
C TYR A 98 -0.34 -12.12 15.73
N ASN A 99 -0.51 -13.33 15.23
CA ASN A 99 -1.48 -13.63 14.16
C ASN A 99 -2.93 -13.52 14.61
N THR A 100 -3.19 -13.74 15.90
CA THR A 100 -4.52 -13.60 16.49
C THR A 100 -4.45 -12.82 17.80
N PRO A 101 -5.50 -12.05 18.14
CA PRO A 101 -5.56 -11.34 19.41
C PRO A 101 -5.56 -12.29 20.61
N ALA A 102 -5.98 -13.55 20.45
CA ALA A 102 -5.98 -14.56 21.51
C ALA A 102 -4.58 -15.09 21.87
N GLU A 103 -3.64 -15.06 20.92
CA GLU A 103 -2.25 -15.47 21.15
C GLU A 103 -1.38 -14.35 21.74
N HIS A 104 -1.91 -13.12 21.78
CA HIS A 104 -1.14 -11.95 22.17
C HIS A 104 -0.99 -11.87 23.70
N PRO A 105 0.23 -11.98 24.25
CA PRO A 105 0.44 -12.10 25.71
C PRO A 105 0.17 -10.80 26.48
N ARG A 106 0.14 -9.64 25.81
CA ARG A 106 -0.03 -8.32 26.43
C ARG A 106 -1.41 -7.69 26.21
N ILE A 107 -2.37 -8.42 25.65
CA ILE A 107 -3.71 -7.87 25.39
C ILE A 107 -4.54 -7.82 26.68
N SER A 108 -5.31 -6.74 26.88
CA SER A 108 -6.25 -6.67 28.00
C SER A 108 -7.45 -7.60 27.76
N LYS A 109 -7.96 -8.24 28.81
CA LYS A 109 -9.17 -9.08 28.72
C LYS A 109 -10.38 -8.29 28.20
N ALA A 110 -10.49 -7.01 28.59
CA ALA A 110 -11.56 -6.14 28.12
C ALA A 110 -11.47 -5.85 26.61
N GLU A 111 -10.25 -5.62 26.11
CA GLU A 111 -9.98 -5.40 24.68
C GLU A 111 -10.22 -6.67 23.86
N LEU A 112 -9.79 -7.82 24.36
CA LEU A 112 -10.03 -9.11 23.72
C LEU A 112 -11.54 -9.38 23.55
N VAL A 113 -12.33 -9.17 24.60
CA VAL A 113 -13.80 -9.32 24.53
C VAL A 113 -14.41 -8.30 23.57
N TYR A 114 -13.96 -7.05 23.60
CA TYR A 114 -14.42 -6.01 22.69
C TYR A 114 -14.19 -6.38 21.22
N ILE A 115 -12.98 -6.82 20.87
CA ILE A 115 -12.63 -7.25 19.51
C ILE A 115 -13.48 -8.45 19.10
N GLN A 116 -13.65 -9.46 19.97
CA GLN A 116 -14.45 -10.64 19.67
C GLN A 116 -15.93 -10.34 19.44
N GLN A 117 -16.50 -9.37 20.17
CA GLN A 117 -17.89 -8.96 20.04
C GLN A 117 -18.16 -8.13 18.77
N HIS A 118 -17.18 -7.32 18.34
CA HIS A 118 -17.33 -6.39 17.21
C HIS A 118 -16.70 -6.90 15.90
N LEU A 119 -15.99 -8.04 15.94
CA LEU A 119 -15.66 -8.76 14.72
C LEU A 119 -16.95 -9.39 14.16
N PRO A 120 -17.23 -9.24 12.85
CA PRO A 120 -18.31 -9.99 12.23
C PRO A 120 -18.04 -11.46 12.52
N GLN A 121 -18.99 -12.16 13.16
CA GLN A 121 -18.85 -13.54 13.64
C GLN A 121 -18.25 -14.42 12.54
N THR A 122 -16.93 -14.44 12.47
CA THR A 122 -16.15 -15.43 11.77
C THR A 122 -15.92 -16.44 12.85
N SER A 123 -17.03 -17.09 13.21
CA SER A 123 -17.13 -18.03 14.28
C SER A 123 -15.97 -19.01 14.16
N ALA A 124 -15.45 -19.42 15.31
CA ALA A 124 -14.51 -20.52 15.46
C ALA A 124 -14.96 -21.83 14.72
N GLU A 125 -16.19 -21.87 14.19
CA GLU A 125 -16.78 -22.88 13.32
C GLU A 125 -16.44 -22.79 11.82
N ARG A 126 -15.78 -21.73 11.31
CA ARG A 126 -15.40 -21.67 9.88
C ARG A 126 -14.14 -22.46 9.54
N LYS A 127 -13.72 -23.40 10.39
CA LYS A 127 -12.77 -24.45 9.99
C LYS A 127 -13.45 -25.30 8.91
N SER A 128 -12.88 -25.28 7.70
CA SER A 128 -13.20 -26.22 6.61
C SER A 128 -14.51 -25.98 5.82
N ARG A 129 -14.85 -24.75 5.45
CA ARG A 129 -15.64 -24.55 4.21
C ARG A 129 -14.68 -24.23 3.06
N PRO A 130 -14.64 -25.03 1.98
CA PRO A 130 -13.81 -24.72 0.83
C PRO A 130 -14.22 -23.35 0.28
N ILE A 131 -13.24 -22.47 0.10
CA ILE A 131 -13.47 -21.16 -0.49
C ILE A 131 -14.06 -21.42 -1.89
N PRO A 132 -15.27 -20.91 -2.20
CA PRO A 132 -15.93 -21.23 -3.45
C PRO A 132 -15.35 -20.38 -4.59
N TRP A 133 -14.10 -20.63 -4.96
CA TRP A 133 -13.35 -19.90 -5.99
C TRP A 133 -14.12 -19.80 -7.30
N GLY A 134 -14.76 -20.89 -7.74
CA GLY A 134 -15.61 -20.88 -8.94
C GLY A 134 -16.80 -19.92 -8.85
N LYS A 135 -17.43 -19.77 -7.67
CA LYS A 135 -18.53 -18.81 -7.49
C LYS A 135 -18.03 -17.37 -7.40
N ILE A 136 -16.85 -17.15 -6.80
CA ILE A 136 -16.22 -15.83 -6.71
C ILE A 136 -15.85 -15.34 -8.11
N VAL A 137 -15.14 -16.16 -8.88
CA VAL A 137 -14.73 -15.80 -10.25
C VAL A 137 -15.93 -15.70 -11.19
N ARG A 138 -17.04 -16.40 -10.95
CA ARG A 138 -18.26 -16.25 -11.75
C ARG A 138 -19.16 -15.09 -11.28
N SER A 139 -18.83 -14.42 -10.18
CA SER A 139 -19.64 -13.33 -9.64
C SER A 139 -19.50 -12.06 -10.47
N ARG A 140 -20.64 -11.53 -10.94
CA ARG A 140 -20.69 -10.26 -11.69
C ARG A 140 -20.18 -9.08 -10.86
N ALA A 141 -20.43 -9.07 -9.55
CA ALA A 141 -19.96 -8.02 -8.67
C ALA A 141 -18.42 -7.98 -8.57
N VAL A 142 -17.77 -9.15 -8.57
CA VAL A 142 -16.31 -9.24 -8.53
C VAL A 142 -15.73 -8.68 -9.83
N TRP A 143 -16.23 -9.11 -10.99
CA TRP A 143 -15.77 -8.58 -12.28
C TRP A 143 -16.06 -7.08 -12.44
N ALA A 144 -17.21 -6.59 -11.98
CA ALA A 144 -17.52 -5.16 -12.02
C ALA A 144 -16.50 -4.35 -11.22
N VAL A 145 -16.18 -4.78 -9.99
CA VAL A 145 -15.16 -4.13 -9.15
C VAL A 145 -13.77 -4.25 -9.77
N THR A 146 -13.40 -5.42 -10.31
CA THR A 146 -12.10 -5.65 -10.95
C THR A 146 -11.91 -4.76 -12.17
N VAL A 147 -12.90 -4.71 -13.06
CA VAL A 147 -12.85 -3.87 -14.28
C VAL A 147 -12.83 -2.39 -13.90
N ALA A 148 -13.66 -1.97 -12.94
CA ALA A 148 -13.66 -0.58 -12.46
C ALA A 148 -12.29 -0.19 -11.87
N LYS A 149 -11.70 -1.07 -11.05
CA LYS A 149 -10.37 -0.84 -10.46
C LYS A 149 -9.29 -0.80 -11.53
N PHE A 150 -9.32 -1.74 -12.48
CA PHE A 150 -8.38 -1.80 -13.58
C PHE A 150 -8.47 -0.55 -14.45
N ALA A 151 -9.66 -0.17 -14.92
CA ALA A 151 -9.88 0.99 -15.76
C ALA A 151 -9.45 2.29 -15.04
N GLY A 152 -9.77 2.43 -13.76
CA GLY A 152 -9.35 3.58 -12.96
C GLY A 152 -7.83 3.68 -12.81
N THR A 153 -7.18 2.58 -12.41
CA THR A 153 -5.71 2.56 -12.24
C THR A 153 -4.98 2.72 -13.58
N TRP A 154 -5.48 2.09 -14.64
CA TRP A 154 -4.93 2.21 -15.99
C TRP A 154 -5.04 3.64 -16.51
N GLY A 155 -6.24 4.23 -16.47
CA GLY A 155 -6.49 5.60 -16.94
C GLY A 155 -5.60 6.61 -16.22
N PHE A 156 -5.49 6.48 -14.89
CA PHE A 156 -4.63 7.34 -14.09
C PHE A 156 -3.14 7.19 -14.44
N THR A 157 -2.66 5.95 -14.55
CA THR A 157 -1.24 5.68 -14.87
C THR A 157 -0.89 6.14 -16.28
N CYS A 158 -1.76 5.91 -17.26
CA CYS A 158 -1.60 6.39 -18.63
C CYS A 158 -1.58 7.92 -18.68
N LEU A 159 -2.47 8.58 -17.95
CA LEU A 159 -2.47 10.04 -17.84
C LEU A 159 -1.12 10.51 -17.30
N LEU A 160 -0.67 10.00 -16.15
CA LEU A 160 0.61 10.41 -15.55
C LEU A 160 1.83 10.16 -16.43
N THR A 161 1.88 9.03 -17.16
CA THR A 161 3.04 8.69 -17.99
C THR A 161 3.06 9.41 -19.33
N LYS A 162 1.89 9.69 -19.93
CA LYS A 162 1.79 10.28 -21.27
C LYS A 162 1.52 11.78 -21.26
N LEU A 163 0.90 12.33 -20.21
CA LEU A 163 0.67 13.76 -20.06
C LEU A 163 1.97 14.58 -20.15
N PRO A 164 3.09 14.18 -19.50
CA PRO A 164 4.35 14.90 -19.61
C PRO A 164 4.90 14.96 -21.03
N ALA A 165 4.81 13.85 -21.76
CA ALA A 165 5.28 13.74 -23.14
C ALA A 165 4.38 14.51 -24.10
N TYR A 166 3.06 14.43 -23.92
CA TYR A 166 2.10 15.17 -24.75
C TYR A 166 2.26 16.69 -24.61
N LEU A 167 2.45 17.19 -23.38
CA LEU A 167 2.65 18.61 -23.13
C LEU A 167 3.98 19.13 -23.71
N ALA A 168 5.03 18.31 -23.71
CA ALA A 168 6.32 18.67 -24.27
C ALA A 168 6.34 18.60 -25.81
N ASP A 169 5.85 17.50 -26.38
CA ASP A 169 6.00 17.20 -27.82
C ASP A 169 4.93 17.88 -28.68
N VAL A 170 3.69 17.99 -28.18
CA VAL A 170 2.55 18.54 -28.95
C VAL A 170 2.25 19.98 -28.56
N LEU A 171 2.27 20.28 -27.26
CA LEU A 171 1.93 21.62 -26.75
C LEU A 171 3.15 22.55 -26.62
N HIS A 172 4.36 22.04 -26.92
CA HIS A 172 5.65 22.73 -26.79
C HIS A 172 5.83 23.46 -25.45
N PHE A 173 5.24 22.90 -24.39
CA PHE A 173 5.26 23.50 -23.07
C PHE A 173 6.60 23.23 -22.39
N PRO A 174 7.22 24.23 -21.72
CA PRO A 174 8.52 24.04 -21.08
C PRO A 174 8.46 22.95 -20.00
N ILE A 175 9.37 21.99 -20.10
CA ILE A 175 9.47 20.79 -19.24
C ILE A 175 9.60 21.18 -17.75
N GLN A 176 10.15 22.37 -17.46
CA GLN A 176 10.28 22.91 -16.10
C GLN A 176 8.92 23.15 -15.41
N LYS A 177 7.85 23.43 -16.18
CA LYS A 177 6.47 23.57 -15.65
C LYS A 177 5.71 22.24 -15.56
N ASN A 178 6.28 21.17 -16.09
CA ASN A 178 5.67 19.84 -16.13
C ASN A 178 5.54 19.21 -14.72
N GLY A 179 6.46 19.56 -13.81
CA GLY A 179 6.35 19.18 -12.40
C GLY A 179 5.12 19.80 -11.73
N LEU A 180 4.78 21.06 -12.05
CA LEU A 180 3.61 21.76 -11.53
C LEU A 180 2.30 21.13 -12.05
N ILE A 181 2.29 20.66 -13.30
CA ILE A 181 1.13 20.00 -13.90
C ILE A 181 0.92 18.59 -13.35
N ASN A 182 2.00 17.82 -13.14
CA ASN A 182 1.86 16.54 -12.44
C ASN A 182 1.35 16.75 -11.01
N ALA A 183 1.87 17.76 -10.30
CA ALA A 183 1.39 18.12 -8.97
C ALA A 183 -0.10 18.52 -8.97
N SER A 184 -0.59 19.21 -10.01
CA SER A 184 -2.01 19.56 -10.12
C SER A 184 -2.90 18.35 -10.38
N VAL A 185 -2.45 17.36 -11.17
CA VAL A 185 -3.16 16.09 -11.37
C VAL A 185 -3.30 15.32 -10.06
N TYR A 186 -2.22 15.19 -9.29
CA TYR A 186 -2.28 14.54 -7.97
C TYR A 186 -3.17 15.32 -6.99
N THR A 187 -3.14 16.65 -7.02
CA THR A 187 -3.99 17.48 -6.15
C THR A 187 -5.47 17.32 -6.49
N ALA A 188 -5.82 17.28 -7.78
CA ALA A 188 -7.18 17.03 -8.24
C ALA A 188 -7.67 15.63 -7.84
N GLU A 189 -6.80 14.62 -7.90
CA GLU A 189 -7.11 13.27 -7.43
C GLU A 189 -7.42 13.24 -5.92
N ILE A 190 -6.60 13.91 -5.10
CA ILE A 190 -6.83 14.00 -3.65
C ILE A 190 -8.17 14.66 -3.36
N MET A 191 -8.51 15.76 -4.04
CA MET A 191 -9.81 16.43 -3.88
C MET A 191 -10.98 15.52 -4.31
N ALA A 192 -10.84 14.82 -5.44
CA ALA A 192 -11.85 13.88 -5.91
C ALA A 192 -12.06 12.73 -4.91
N MET A 193 -10.97 12.21 -4.32
CA MET A 193 -11.05 11.19 -3.27
C MET A 193 -11.80 11.70 -2.03
N PHE A 194 -11.48 12.90 -1.55
CA PHE A 194 -12.19 13.51 -0.42
C PHE A 194 -13.69 13.70 -0.70
N MET A 195 -14.03 14.25 -1.87
CA MET A 195 -15.44 14.44 -2.26
C MET A 195 -16.16 13.09 -2.36
N SER A 196 -15.55 12.09 -2.99
CA SER A 196 -16.14 10.75 -3.13
C SER A 196 -16.36 10.08 -1.77
N GLY A 197 -15.45 10.27 -0.81
CA GLY A 197 -15.58 9.78 0.56
C GLY A 197 -16.76 10.43 1.29
N CYS A 198 -16.82 11.77 1.28
CA CYS A 198 -17.94 12.51 1.86
C CYS A 198 -19.29 12.13 1.23
N SER A 199 -19.35 12.01 -0.10
CA SER A 199 -20.56 11.57 -0.81
C SER A 199 -20.94 10.13 -0.46
N SER A 200 -19.97 9.22 -0.36
CA SER A 200 -20.23 7.82 0.01
C SER A 200 -20.77 7.70 1.43
N ASP A 201 -20.17 8.43 2.38
CA ASP A 201 -20.62 8.43 3.78
C ASP A 201 -21.99 9.09 3.94
N TYR A 202 -22.27 10.15 3.19
CA TYR A 202 -23.59 10.77 3.15
C TYR A 202 -24.66 9.82 2.62
N LEU A 203 -24.38 9.13 1.50
CA LEU A 203 -25.28 8.15 0.92
C LEU A 203 -25.53 6.95 1.87
N ARG A 204 -24.51 6.53 2.62
CA ARG A 204 -24.60 5.40 3.55
C ARG A 204 -25.30 5.73 4.86
N LYS A 205 -25.47 7.00 5.21
CA LYS A 205 -26.29 7.44 6.35
C LYS A 205 -27.76 7.62 5.99
N LYS A 206 -28.07 7.76 4.70
CA LYS A 206 -29.42 7.99 4.18
C LYS A 206 -30.17 6.70 3.84
N ASN A 207 -29.44 5.60 3.62
CA ASN A 207 -29.94 4.22 3.50
C ASN A 207 -29.68 3.45 4.78
#